data_AF-E4XAH1-F1
#
_entry.id   AF-E4XAH1-F1
#
_cell.length_a   1.000
_cell.length_b   1.000
_cell.length_c   1.000
_cell.angle_alpha   90.00
_cell.angle_beta   90.00
_cell.angle_gamma   90.00
#
_symmetry.space_group_name_H-M   'P 1'
#
loop_
_entity.id
_entity.type
_entity.pdbx_description
1 polymer ?
#
loop_
_entity_poly.entity_id
_entity_poly.type
_entity_poly.pdbx_seq_one_letter_code
_entity_poly.pdbx_strand_id
1 'polypeptide(L)'
;MKRKILSFCSKNQIFKTERMKVLSLVSLAQAKSGIERMVDPRRYDQFEAMAKIFDGSFDKRSITRYGCNCPHIGDRPLSDPGKGAPVDPLDRVCLTFKQCTKCAKERFGEECISEFNRYSYSEFKNGYFNDVQCNDDRGSCHRALCECDRMFAQTLSVVDKTTIETATFGFASDFDADAMCRWGGGSTQLDCCWGGDTPFAFYAPEYRQCCEDGSTKPFSQPCKASVY
;
A
#
# COMPACT_ATOMS: atom_id res chain seq x y z
N MET A 1 -38.50 -28.29 41.48
CA MET A 1 -39.17 -29.44 40.84
C MET A 1 -40.48 -28.95 40.22
N LYS A 2 -40.68 -29.19 38.90
CA LYS A 2 -41.94 -29.39 38.12
C LYS A 2 -43.19 -28.56 38.52
N ARG A 3 -44.01 -27.96 37.64
CA ARG A 3 -44.21 -27.93 36.18
C ARG A 3 -45.51 -27.11 35.96
N LYS A 4 -45.63 -26.41 34.81
CA LYS A 4 -46.85 -26.31 33.95
C LYS A 4 -48.02 -25.42 34.48
N ILE A 5 -48.83 -24.66 33.71
CA ILE A 5 -49.10 -24.53 32.26
C ILE A 5 -50.22 -23.47 32.02
N LEU A 6 -50.17 -22.76 30.87
CA LEU A 6 -51.30 -22.28 30.00
C LEU A 6 -52.33 -21.27 30.59
N SER A 7 -53.00 -20.36 29.87
CA SER A 7 -53.11 -19.99 28.44
C SER A 7 -54.06 -18.77 28.28
N PHE A 8 -54.17 -18.26 27.05
CA PHE A 8 -55.18 -17.37 26.42
C PHE A 8 -55.07 -15.87 26.70
N CYS A 9 -54.70 -14.98 25.75
CA CYS A 9 -55.16 -14.66 24.38
C CYS A 9 -56.27 -13.59 24.33
N SER A 10 -55.87 -12.43 23.80
CA SER A 10 -56.56 -11.48 22.91
C SER A 10 -57.94 -10.91 23.27
N LYS A 11 -58.05 -9.57 23.21
CA LYS A 11 -59.03 -8.89 22.36
C LYS A 11 -58.62 -7.43 22.09
N ASN A 12 -58.39 -7.15 20.81
CA ASN A 12 -58.36 -5.82 20.20
C ASN A 12 -59.68 -5.09 20.39
N GLN A 13 -59.64 -3.77 20.63
CA GLN A 13 -60.55 -2.81 20.00
C GLN A 13 -59.83 -1.47 19.79
N ILE A 14 -59.99 -0.93 18.59
CA ILE A 14 -59.42 0.34 18.10
C ILE A 14 -60.57 1.35 17.91
N PHE A 15 -60.22 2.64 18.05
CA PHE A 15 -60.80 3.87 17.46
C PHE A 15 -61.81 4.69 18.28
N LYS A 16 -61.38 5.90 18.70
CA LYS A 16 -61.71 7.23 18.11
C LYS A 16 -61.17 8.34 19.03
N THR A 17 -60.09 9.02 18.66
CA THR A 17 -60.03 10.38 18.06
C THR A 17 -60.75 11.48 18.84
N GLU A 18 -59.97 12.38 19.46
CA GLU A 18 -60.29 13.81 19.55
C GLU A 18 -59.06 14.66 19.23
N ARG A 19 -59.33 15.83 18.65
CA ARG A 19 -58.45 16.69 17.85
C ARG A 19 -57.47 17.48 18.72
N MET A 20 -56.20 17.59 18.29
CA MET A 20 -55.34 18.68 18.74
C MET A 20 -54.46 19.25 17.61
N LYS A 21 -54.73 20.54 17.37
CA LYS A 21 -54.12 21.60 16.57
C LYS A 21 -52.79 21.31 15.86
N VAL A 22 -52.82 21.56 14.55
CA VAL A 22 -51.69 21.63 13.62
C VAL A 22 -50.81 22.84 13.95
N LEU A 23 -49.56 22.59 14.30
CA LEU A 23 -48.44 23.51 14.08
C LEU A 23 -47.42 22.76 13.22
N SER A 24 -47.49 23.02 11.92
CA SER A 24 -46.57 22.50 10.92
C SER A 24 -45.22 23.20 11.07
N LEU A 25 -44.25 22.51 11.66
CA LEU A 25 -42.84 22.77 11.39
C LEU A 25 -42.40 21.65 10.46
N VAL A 26 -42.39 21.94 9.16
CA VAL A 26 -41.70 21.09 8.18
C VAL A 26 -40.22 21.19 8.50
N SER A 27 -39.70 20.25 9.28
CA SER A 27 -38.27 20.01 9.35
C SER A 27 -37.85 19.50 7.96
N LEU A 28 -37.26 20.39 7.15
CA LEU A 28 -36.45 19.99 6.01
C LEU A 28 -35.26 19.21 6.56
N ALA A 29 -35.45 17.91 6.76
CA ALA A 29 -34.34 16.99 6.89
C ALA A 29 -33.61 17.00 5.56
N GLN A 30 -32.54 17.78 5.47
CA GLN A 30 -31.56 17.62 4.40
C GLN A 30 -30.94 16.24 4.59
N ALA A 31 -31.47 15.25 3.87
CA ALA A 31 -30.77 14.02 3.60
C ALA A 31 -29.53 14.39 2.79
N LYS A 32 -28.40 14.62 3.46
CA LYS A 32 -27.10 14.59 2.79
C LYS A 32 -26.94 13.16 2.31
N SER A 33 -27.13 12.98 1.01
CA SER A 33 -26.78 11.78 0.28
C SER A 33 -25.37 11.37 0.68
N GLY A 34 -25.25 10.24 1.39
CA GLY A 34 -23.98 9.63 1.71
C GLY A 34 -23.33 9.10 0.44
N ILE A 35 -22.57 9.97 -0.24
CA ILE A 35 -21.49 9.60 -1.14
C ILE A 35 -20.40 10.68 -0.99
N GLU A 36 -19.76 10.70 0.16
CA GLU A 36 -18.33 11.00 0.20
C GLU A 36 -17.68 9.72 0.66
N ARG A 37 -17.15 8.94 -0.28
CA ARG A 37 -16.04 8.05 0.06
C ARG A 37 -14.91 8.97 0.48
N MET A 38 -14.82 9.27 1.77
CA MET A 38 -13.59 9.77 2.37
C MET A 38 -12.56 8.66 2.17
N VAL A 39 -11.85 8.70 1.03
CA VAL A 39 -10.54 8.07 0.92
C VAL A 39 -9.70 8.82 1.94
N ASP A 40 -9.58 8.17 3.07
CA ASP A 40 -8.79 8.58 4.18
C ASP A 40 -7.40 9.08 3.74
N PRO A 41 -6.93 10.29 4.14
CA PRO A 41 -5.64 10.82 3.71
C PRO A 41 -4.40 9.99 4.13
N ARG A 42 -4.57 8.89 4.87
CA ARG A 42 -3.65 8.58 5.97
C ARG A 42 -2.38 7.76 5.66
N ARG A 43 -2.09 7.27 4.44
CA ARG A 43 -0.77 6.61 4.15
C ARG A 43 0.07 7.24 3.04
N TYR A 44 -0.54 7.85 2.02
CA TYR A 44 0.25 8.56 1.00
C TYR A 44 1.10 9.67 1.63
N ASP A 45 0.59 10.30 2.71
CA ASP A 45 1.33 11.27 3.49
C ASP A 45 2.58 10.67 4.18
N GLN A 46 2.53 9.43 4.69
CA GLN A 46 3.72 8.79 5.28
C GLN A 46 4.72 8.35 4.22
N PHE A 47 4.23 7.83 3.08
CA PHE A 47 5.06 7.50 1.93
C PHE A 47 5.82 8.75 1.42
N GLU A 48 5.11 9.87 1.26
CA GLU A 48 5.69 11.13 0.82
C GLU A 48 6.62 11.74 1.90
N ALA A 49 6.23 11.70 3.18
CA ALA A 49 7.06 12.19 4.28
C ALA A 49 8.38 11.41 4.38
N MET A 50 8.34 10.09 4.19
CA MET A 50 9.53 9.26 4.23
C MET A 50 10.46 9.55 3.04
N ALA A 51 9.93 9.69 1.83
CA ALA A 51 10.72 10.12 0.67
C ALA A 51 11.40 11.48 0.91
N LYS A 52 10.70 12.43 1.55
CA LYS A 52 11.22 13.75 1.92
C LYS A 52 12.37 13.72 2.94
N ILE A 53 12.54 12.63 3.70
CA ILE A 53 13.69 12.46 4.60
C ILE A 53 14.98 12.30 3.79
N PHE A 54 14.92 11.54 2.69
CA PHE A 54 16.07 11.26 1.83
C PHE A 54 16.26 12.32 0.74
N ASP A 55 15.17 12.87 0.21
CA ASP A 55 15.18 13.95 -0.77
C ASP A 55 14.16 15.03 -0.37
N GLY A 56 14.64 16.10 0.28
CA GLY A 56 13.78 17.19 0.74
C GLY A 56 13.01 17.92 -0.37
N SER A 57 13.40 17.76 -1.63
CA SER A 57 12.70 18.31 -2.80
C SER A 57 11.63 17.38 -3.37
N PHE A 58 11.48 16.17 -2.82
CA PHE A 58 10.56 15.18 -3.34
C PHE A 58 9.12 15.70 -3.34
N ASP A 59 8.48 15.54 -4.50
CA ASP A 59 7.06 15.76 -4.71
C ASP A 59 6.50 14.52 -5.39
N LYS A 60 5.43 13.93 -4.84
CA LYS A 60 4.79 12.75 -5.42
C LYS A 60 4.35 12.93 -6.88
N ARG A 61 4.10 14.17 -7.31
CA ARG A 61 3.77 14.50 -8.71
C ARG A 61 4.89 14.12 -9.67
N SER A 62 6.14 14.08 -9.20
CA SER A 62 7.30 13.67 -10.00
C SER A 62 7.34 12.19 -10.36
N ILE A 63 6.50 11.35 -9.72
CA ILE A 63 6.43 9.91 -9.99
C ILE A 63 5.00 9.43 -10.31
N THR A 64 4.00 10.31 -10.14
CA THR A 64 2.60 9.92 -10.35
C THR A 64 2.32 9.74 -11.85
N ARG A 65 1.77 8.59 -12.24
CA ARG A 65 1.58 8.17 -13.64
C ARG A 65 2.86 8.19 -14.47
N TYR A 66 3.97 7.84 -13.84
CA TYR A 66 5.25 7.65 -14.52
C TYR A 66 5.45 6.18 -14.90
N GLY A 67 5.82 5.92 -16.16
CA GLY A 67 6.19 4.60 -16.62
C GLY A 67 5.11 3.53 -16.37
N CYS A 68 5.54 2.29 -16.18
CA CYS A 68 4.67 1.13 -16.06
C CYS A 68 4.36 0.73 -14.63
N ASN A 69 5.11 1.23 -13.65
CA ASN A 69 5.12 0.70 -12.29
C ASN A 69 4.94 1.76 -11.22
N CYS A 70 5.19 3.05 -11.48
CA CYS A 70 4.98 4.07 -10.45
C CYS A 70 3.49 4.27 -10.09
N PRO A 71 3.18 4.92 -8.94
CA PRO A 71 1.81 5.10 -8.50
C PRO A 71 0.94 5.77 -9.56
N HIS A 72 -0.18 5.13 -9.91
CA HIS A 72 -1.18 5.69 -10.81
C HIS A 72 -2.36 6.24 -10.02
N ILE A 73 -3.20 7.07 -10.66
CA ILE A 73 -4.45 7.51 -10.05
C ILE A 73 -5.41 6.31 -9.99
N GLY A 74 -5.89 5.98 -8.80
CA GLY A 74 -6.83 4.89 -8.57
C GLY A 74 -7.19 4.76 -7.09
N ASP A 75 -7.94 3.71 -6.75
CA ASP A 75 -8.34 3.41 -5.37
C ASP A 75 -7.14 3.00 -4.51
N ARG A 76 -6.13 2.33 -5.11
CA ARG A 76 -4.97 1.77 -4.41
C ARG A 76 -3.63 2.09 -5.11
N PRO A 77 -3.25 3.38 -5.18
CA PRO A 77 -2.12 3.83 -5.98
C PRO A 77 -0.76 3.21 -5.59
N LEU A 78 -0.59 2.78 -4.33
CA LEU A 78 0.67 2.25 -3.80
C LEU A 78 0.72 0.72 -3.84
N SER A 79 -0.41 0.02 -3.72
CA SER A 79 -0.45 -1.46 -3.72
C SER A 79 -0.96 -2.10 -5.01
N ASP A 80 -1.58 -1.34 -5.92
CA ASP A 80 -1.99 -1.86 -7.22
C ASP A 80 -0.77 -2.36 -8.01
N PRO A 81 -0.86 -3.52 -8.67
CA PRO A 81 0.26 -4.11 -9.39
C PRO A 81 0.77 -3.20 -10.50
N GLY A 82 2.06 -3.34 -10.83
CA GLY A 82 2.64 -2.73 -12.02
C GLY A 82 2.11 -3.35 -13.31
N LYS A 83 2.18 -2.61 -14.41
CA LYS A 83 1.62 -3.00 -15.71
C LYS A 83 2.62 -3.77 -16.60
N GLY A 84 3.90 -3.78 -16.26
CA GLY A 84 4.90 -4.45 -17.10
C GLY A 84 6.34 -4.21 -16.69
N ALA A 85 7.26 -4.54 -17.60
CA ALA A 85 8.69 -4.30 -17.41
C ALA A 85 8.98 -2.80 -17.17
N PRO A 86 9.98 -2.46 -16.33
CA PRO A 86 10.28 -1.07 -16.04
C PRO A 86 10.94 -0.42 -17.26
N VAL A 87 10.49 0.80 -17.59
CA VAL A 87 10.99 1.53 -18.77
C VAL A 87 12.35 2.19 -18.55
N ASP A 88 12.70 2.47 -17.29
CA ASP A 88 13.95 3.14 -16.90
C ASP A 88 14.31 2.88 -15.41
N PRO A 89 15.39 3.47 -14.87
CA PRO A 89 15.75 3.31 -13.46
C PRO A 89 14.71 3.81 -12.45
N LEU A 90 13.99 4.90 -12.71
CA LEU A 90 12.94 5.40 -11.81
C LEU A 90 11.78 4.40 -11.75
N ASP A 91 11.32 3.93 -12.90
CA ASP A 91 10.24 2.95 -12.98
C ASP A 91 10.64 1.61 -12.34
N ARG A 92 11.93 1.26 -12.37
CA ARG A 92 12.47 0.10 -11.65
C ARG A 92 12.42 0.27 -10.12
N VAL A 93 12.64 1.47 -9.59
CA VAL A 93 12.45 1.74 -8.15
C VAL A 93 11.00 1.49 -7.76
N CYS A 94 10.06 1.99 -8.57
CA CYS A 94 8.63 1.78 -8.37
C CYS A 94 8.22 0.30 -8.47
N LEU A 95 8.76 -0.44 -9.43
CA LEU A 95 8.55 -1.89 -9.54
C LEU A 95 9.03 -2.61 -8.28
N THR A 96 10.26 -2.32 -7.83
CA THR A 96 10.84 -2.95 -6.64
C THR A 96 9.99 -2.67 -5.40
N PHE A 97 9.49 -1.44 -5.26
CA PHE A 97 8.55 -1.07 -4.19
C PHE A 97 7.25 -1.88 -4.25
N LYS A 98 6.60 -1.96 -5.41
CA LYS A 98 5.35 -2.74 -5.58
C LYS A 98 5.54 -4.23 -5.34
N GLN A 99 6.71 -4.76 -5.71
CA GLN A 99 7.09 -6.13 -5.40
C GLN A 99 7.23 -6.34 -3.88
N CYS A 100 7.90 -5.42 -3.19
CA CYS A 100 8.05 -5.48 -1.74
C CYS A 100 6.69 -5.47 -1.03
N THR A 101 5.79 -4.56 -1.39
CA THR A 101 4.45 -4.46 -0.78
C THR A 101 3.54 -5.63 -1.15
N LYS A 102 3.70 -6.20 -2.36
CA LYS A 102 3.05 -7.46 -2.75
C LYS A 102 3.48 -8.62 -1.84
N CYS A 103 4.78 -8.78 -1.58
CA CYS A 103 5.25 -9.81 -0.64
C CYS A 103 4.71 -9.60 0.77
N ALA A 104 4.68 -8.36 1.26
CA ALA A 104 4.12 -8.06 2.58
C ALA A 104 2.65 -8.50 2.66
N LYS A 105 1.85 -8.20 1.63
CA LYS A 105 0.47 -8.64 1.50
C LYS A 105 0.35 -10.17 1.47
N GLU A 106 1.15 -10.85 0.65
CA GLU A 106 1.16 -12.32 0.57
C GLU A 106 1.51 -12.97 1.91
N ARG A 107 2.41 -12.34 2.69
CA ARG A 107 2.88 -12.86 3.97
C ARG A 107 1.93 -12.62 5.14
N PHE A 108 1.24 -11.49 5.15
CA PHE A 108 0.45 -11.01 6.30
C PHE A 108 -1.05 -10.92 6.03
N GLY A 109 -1.50 -11.23 4.82
CA GLY A 109 -2.90 -11.23 4.41
C GLY A 109 -3.34 -9.98 3.66
N GLU A 110 -4.55 -10.04 3.12
CA GLU A 110 -5.12 -9.05 2.19
C GLU A 110 -5.20 -7.63 2.76
N GLU A 111 -5.31 -7.50 4.09
CA GLU A 111 -5.35 -6.21 4.76
C GLU A 111 -3.98 -5.58 4.92
N CYS A 112 -2.87 -6.33 4.72
CA CYS A 112 -1.51 -5.81 4.82
C CYS A 112 -1.09 -5.05 3.55
N ILE A 113 -1.72 -3.91 3.33
CA ILE A 113 -1.40 -3.02 2.22
C ILE A 113 -1.00 -1.64 2.71
N SER A 114 -0.04 -1.05 2.00
CA SER A 114 -0.28 0.20 1.29
C SER A 114 -1.19 1.20 2.01
N GLU A 115 -2.41 1.26 1.52
CA GLU A 115 -3.35 2.33 1.76
C GLU A 115 -3.92 2.34 3.18
N PHE A 116 -3.91 1.21 3.89
CA PHE A 116 -4.66 1.04 5.14
C PHE A 116 -3.80 0.95 6.40
N ASN A 117 -2.49 0.71 6.26
CA ASN A 117 -1.62 0.46 7.40
C ASN A 117 -0.62 1.59 7.59
N ARG A 118 -0.74 2.29 8.71
CA ARG A 118 0.30 3.17 9.21
C ARG A 118 1.34 2.38 9.98
N TYR A 119 2.55 2.91 10.07
CA TYR A 119 3.66 2.32 10.81
C TYR A 119 4.40 3.41 11.59
N SER A 120 5.22 2.99 12.56
CA SER A 120 6.05 3.84 13.40
C SER A 120 7.50 3.84 12.91
N TYR A 121 8.13 5.01 12.86
CA TYR A 121 9.53 5.14 12.48
C TYR A 121 10.23 6.32 13.17
N SER A 122 11.55 6.25 13.25
CA SER A 122 12.45 7.29 13.78
C SER A 122 13.36 7.79 12.66
N GLU A 123 13.58 9.10 12.59
CA GLU A 123 14.48 9.71 11.59
C GLU A 123 15.89 9.89 12.16
N PHE A 124 16.91 9.57 11.35
CA PHE A 124 18.31 9.82 11.66
C PHE A 124 18.86 10.81 10.64
N LYS A 125 19.12 12.04 11.07
CA LYS A 125 19.65 13.11 10.22
C LYS A 125 20.89 13.70 10.88
N ASN A 126 22.03 13.64 10.20
CA ASN A 126 23.28 14.22 10.70
C ASN A 126 23.94 15.22 9.73
N GLY A 127 23.20 15.69 8.71
CA GLY A 127 23.67 16.65 7.71
C GLY A 127 24.44 16.03 6.54
N TYR A 128 24.98 14.82 6.71
CA TYR A 128 25.70 14.07 5.66
C TYR A 128 24.96 12.77 5.27
N PHE A 129 24.15 12.26 6.19
CA PHE A 129 23.44 11.00 6.07
C PHE A 129 22.04 11.19 6.64
N ASN A 130 21.06 10.74 5.85
CA ASN A 130 19.66 10.66 6.24
C ASN A 130 19.26 9.19 6.17
N ASP A 131 18.62 8.69 7.21
CA ASP A 131 18.03 7.35 7.24
C ASP A 131 16.81 7.32 8.15
N VAL A 132 16.11 6.20 8.11
CA VAL A 132 14.93 5.92 8.91
C VAL A 132 15.10 4.56 9.59
N GLN A 133 14.70 4.46 10.85
CA GLN A 133 14.50 3.17 11.50
C GLN A 133 13.01 2.92 11.67
N CYS A 134 12.52 1.82 11.11
CA CYS A 134 11.19 1.34 11.43
C CYS A 134 11.17 0.84 12.89
N ASN A 135 10.07 1.10 13.60
CA ASN A 135 9.99 0.84 15.04
C ASN A 135 9.00 -0.28 15.40
N ASP A 136 8.11 -0.67 14.49
CA ASP A 136 7.13 -1.74 14.73
C ASP A 136 7.79 -3.10 14.95
N ASP A 137 7.07 -4.05 15.55
CA ASP A 137 7.63 -5.35 15.89
C ASP A 137 8.23 -6.07 14.68
N ARG A 138 9.39 -6.71 14.88
CA ARG A 138 9.99 -7.60 13.88
C ARG A 138 9.00 -8.71 13.54
N GLY A 139 8.87 -9.03 12.25
CA GLY A 139 7.91 -10.04 11.82
C GLY A 139 6.46 -9.54 11.71
N SER A 140 6.22 -8.22 11.72
CA SER A 140 4.88 -7.63 11.56
C SER A 140 4.63 -7.01 10.17
N CYS A 141 3.35 -6.90 9.80
CA CYS A 141 2.92 -6.18 8.60
C CYS A 141 3.40 -4.72 8.59
N HIS A 142 3.22 -4.00 9.70
CA HIS A 142 3.60 -2.59 9.82
C HIS A 142 5.11 -2.39 9.62
N ARG A 143 5.93 -3.28 10.21
CA ARG A 143 7.38 -3.32 9.97
C ARG A 143 7.71 -3.54 8.50
N ALA A 144 7.13 -4.57 7.88
CA ALA A 144 7.39 -4.88 6.47
C ALA A 144 7.06 -3.71 5.53
N LEU A 145 5.90 -3.08 5.73
CA LEU A 145 5.46 -1.93 4.93
C LEU A 145 6.36 -0.72 5.14
N CYS A 146 6.82 -0.46 6.37
CA CYS A 146 7.78 0.60 6.64
C CYS A 146 9.13 0.36 5.93
N GLU A 147 9.67 -0.86 5.99
CA GLU A 147 10.93 -1.17 5.33
C GLU A 147 10.81 -1.08 3.79
N CYS A 148 9.65 -1.43 3.21
CA CYS A 148 9.38 -1.22 1.78
C CYS A 148 9.40 0.27 1.42
N ASP A 149 8.72 1.13 2.19
CA ASP A 149 8.69 2.58 1.95
C ASP A 149 10.10 3.19 2.13
N ARG A 150 10.88 2.70 3.11
CA ARG A 150 12.26 3.17 3.37
C ARG A 150 13.19 2.81 2.22
N MET A 151 13.14 1.56 1.76
CA MET A 151 13.89 1.11 0.59
C MET A 151 13.55 1.94 -0.65
N PHE A 152 12.26 2.20 -0.88
CA PHE A 152 11.83 3.08 -1.97
C PHE A 152 12.44 4.48 -1.85
N ALA A 153 12.27 5.12 -0.70
CA ALA A 153 12.72 6.48 -0.44
C ALA A 153 14.24 6.63 -0.59
N GLN A 154 15.00 5.70 -0.02
CA GLN A 154 16.45 5.67 -0.10
C GLN A 154 16.95 5.42 -1.52
N THR A 155 16.32 4.49 -2.26
CA THR A 155 16.76 4.18 -3.63
C THR A 155 16.39 5.32 -4.57
N LEU A 156 15.22 5.94 -4.39
CA LEU A 156 14.77 7.06 -5.20
C LEU A 156 15.70 8.28 -5.08
N SER A 157 16.22 8.57 -3.89
CA SER A 157 17.04 9.77 -3.66
C SER A 157 18.37 9.76 -4.41
N VAL A 158 18.83 8.58 -4.85
CA VAL A 158 20.08 8.41 -5.62
C VAL A 158 19.83 8.13 -7.11
N VAL A 159 18.58 8.10 -7.57
CA VAL A 159 18.27 8.00 -8.99
C VAL A 159 18.74 9.26 -9.71
N ASP A 160 19.48 9.09 -10.80
CA ASP A 160 19.85 10.21 -11.67
C ASP A 160 18.62 10.72 -12.42
N LYS A 161 18.05 11.80 -11.90
CA LYS A 161 16.84 12.42 -12.45
C LYS A 161 17.05 13.05 -13.83
N THR A 162 18.29 13.23 -14.28
CA THR A 162 18.56 13.73 -15.65
C THR A 162 18.29 12.68 -16.72
N THR A 163 18.23 11.41 -16.33
CA THR A 163 17.90 10.28 -17.21
C THR A 163 16.40 10.00 -17.31
N ILE A 164 15.58 10.72 -16.55
CA ILE A 164 14.12 10.59 -16.57
C ILE A 164 13.59 11.21 -17.86
N GLU A 165 12.98 10.37 -18.70
CA GLU A 165 12.41 10.82 -19.96
C GLU A 165 11.05 11.50 -19.73
N THR A 166 10.89 12.75 -20.18
CA THR A 166 9.58 13.43 -20.12
C THR A 166 8.50 12.68 -20.92
N ALA A 167 8.92 11.90 -21.92
CA ALA A 167 8.06 11.08 -22.76
C ALA A 167 7.38 9.91 -22.02
N THR A 168 7.82 9.52 -20.82
CA THR A 168 7.22 8.42 -20.04
C THR A 168 6.24 8.92 -18.97
N PHE A 169 5.99 10.23 -18.88
CA PHE A 169 4.97 10.83 -18.02
C PHE A 169 3.60 10.84 -18.71
N GLY A 170 2.65 10.03 -18.26
CA GLY A 170 1.30 9.97 -18.84
C GLY A 170 0.46 11.26 -18.70
N PHE A 171 0.96 12.32 -18.06
CA PHE A 171 0.35 13.65 -18.06
C PHE A 171 0.99 14.64 -19.03
N ALA A 172 2.24 14.38 -19.44
CA ALA A 172 3.05 15.29 -20.25
C ALA A 172 3.38 14.72 -21.63
N SER A 173 2.96 13.48 -21.92
CA SER A 173 3.20 12.78 -23.17
C SER A 173 2.03 11.87 -23.57
N ASP A 174 2.11 11.31 -24.77
CA ASP A 174 1.19 10.30 -25.30
C ASP A 174 1.46 8.88 -24.75
N PHE A 175 2.16 8.77 -23.61
CA PHE A 175 2.46 7.47 -23.01
C PHE A 175 1.19 6.80 -22.49
N ASP A 176 0.75 5.77 -23.21
CA ASP A 176 -0.36 4.91 -22.82
C ASP A 176 0.18 3.64 -22.14
N ALA A 177 0.19 3.65 -20.81
CA ALA A 177 0.67 2.52 -20.02
C ALA A 177 -0.15 1.23 -20.27
N ASP A 178 -1.42 1.31 -20.65
CA ASP A 178 -2.24 0.12 -20.94
C ASP A 178 -1.91 -0.49 -22.31
N ALA A 179 -1.54 0.34 -23.28
CA ALA A 179 -1.09 -0.12 -24.59
C ALA A 179 0.37 -0.60 -24.56
N MET A 180 1.26 0.15 -23.90
CA MET A 180 2.71 0.06 -24.04
C MET A 180 3.39 -0.83 -23.00
N CYS A 181 2.83 -0.97 -21.79
CA CYS A 181 3.43 -1.80 -20.75
C CYS A 181 3.11 -3.26 -20.96
N ARG A 182 4.14 -4.10 -21.06
CA ARG A 182 4.02 -5.56 -21.19
C ARG A 182 5.07 -6.22 -20.32
N TRP A 183 4.69 -7.35 -19.71
CA TRP A 183 5.68 -8.27 -19.15
C TRP A 183 6.38 -8.99 -20.31
N GLY A 184 7.69 -9.18 -20.22
CA GLY A 184 8.39 -10.08 -21.13
C GLY A 184 7.82 -11.50 -20.99
N GLY A 185 7.83 -12.30 -22.06
CA GLY A 185 7.28 -13.66 -22.09
C GLY A 185 8.05 -14.71 -21.27
N GLY A 186 8.87 -14.30 -20.31
CA GLY A 186 9.62 -15.20 -19.43
C GLY A 186 8.78 -15.63 -18.24
N SER A 187 8.70 -16.94 -18.00
CA SER A 187 7.92 -17.53 -16.90
C SER A 187 8.73 -17.80 -15.64
N THR A 188 9.83 -17.07 -15.40
CA THR A 188 10.64 -17.30 -14.20
C THR A 188 9.77 -17.06 -12.98
N GLN A 189 9.52 -18.13 -12.23
CA GLN A 189 8.81 -18.04 -10.97
C GLN A 189 9.64 -17.17 -10.03
N LEU A 190 9.02 -16.15 -9.45
CA LEU A 190 9.64 -15.29 -8.45
C LEU A 190 9.00 -15.57 -7.10
N ASP A 191 9.82 -15.51 -6.06
CA ASP A 191 9.44 -15.71 -4.66
C ASP A 191 9.93 -14.54 -3.80
N CYS A 192 9.41 -14.49 -2.57
CA CYS A 192 9.62 -13.42 -1.60
C CYS A 192 10.66 -13.82 -0.55
N CYS A 193 11.75 -13.06 -0.45
CA CYS A 193 12.74 -13.23 0.60
C CYS A 193 12.64 -12.13 1.64
N TRP A 194 12.75 -12.50 2.93
CA TRP A 194 12.62 -11.56 4.04
C TRP A 194 13.36 -11.98 5.30
N GLY A 195 13.87 -11.00 6.05
CA GLY A 195 14.58 -11.21 7.32
C GLY A 195 13.79 -10.81 8.58
N GLY A 196 12.54 -10.37 8.43
CA GLY A 196 11.67 -9.93 9.54
C GLY A 196 11.73 -8.43 9.85
N ASP A 197 12.83 -7.77 9.51
CA ASP A 197 13.11 -6.34 9.74
C ASP A 197 13.90 -5.68 8.59
N THR A 198 13.90 -6.32 7.42
CA THR A 198 14.46 -5.80 6.16
C THR A 198 13.36 -5.58 5.14
N PRO A 199 13.57 -4.87 4.02
CA PRO A 199 12.60 -4.89 2.92
C PRO A 199 12.52 -6.29 2.31
N PHE A 200 11.35 -6.66 1.80
CA PHE A 200 11.21 -7.88 1.00
C PHE A 200 12.01 -7.77 -0.30
N ALA A 201 12.71 -8.84 -0.67
CA ALA A 201 13.42 -8.95 -1.94
C ALA A 201 12.77 -10.04 -2.80
N PHE A 202 12.41 -9.69 -4.04
CA PHE A 202 12.04 -10.69 -5.04
C PHE A 202 13.28 -11.45 -5.50
N TYR A 203 13.17 -12.77 -5.66
CA TYR A 203 14.22 -13.60 -6.22
C TYR A 203 13.68 -14.76 -7.03
N ALA A 204 14.49 -15.30 -7.92
CA ALA A 204 14.19 -16.56 -8.61
C ALA A 204 14.71 -17.73 -7.74
N PRO A 205 13.83 -18.51 -7.09
CA PRO A 205 14.25 -19.62 -6.23
C PRO A 205 14.95 -20.75 -7.00
N GLU A 206 14.82 -20.79 -8.32
CA GLU A 206 15.57 -21.69 -9.19
C GLU A 206 17.10 -21.42 -9.14
N TYR A 207 17.50 -20.17 -8.91
CA TYR A 207 18.91 -19.76 -9.02
C TYR A 207 19.50 -19.21 -7.72
N ARG A 208 18.65 -18.85 -6.75
CA ARG A 208 19.07 -18.18 -5.52
C ARG A 208 18.32 -18.74 -4.31
N GLN A 209 18.94 -18.65 -3.15
CA GLN A 209 18.36 -18.96 -1.85
C GLN A 209 18.06 -17.67 -1.06
N CYS A 210 17.03 -17.73 -0.21
CA CYS A 210 16.71 -16.67 0.74
C CYS A 210 17.42 -16.92 2.09
N CYS A 211 18.15 -15.91 2.55
CA CYS A 211 18.89 -15.94 3.80
C CYS A 211 18.07 -15.31 4.94
N GLU A 212 18.39 -15.67 6.19
CA GLU A 212 17.71 -15.17 7.41
C GLU A 212 17.81 -13.65 7.59
N ASP A 213 18.82 -13.01 7.00
CA ASP A 213 18.97 -11.56 6.97
C ASP A 213 18.10 -10.89 5.88
N GLY A 214 17.30 -11.66 5.14
CA GLY A 214 16.51 -11.19 4.00
C GLY A 214 17.33 -10.96 2.73
N SER A 215 18.64 -11.26 2.73
CA SER A 215 19.46 -11.23 1.52
C SER A 215 19.19 -12.45 0.63
N THR A 216 19.43 -12.31 -0.67
CA THR A 216 19.35 -13.43 -1.61
C THR A 216 20.74 -13.77 -2.12
N LYS A 217 21.11 -15.04 -2.11
CA LYS A 217 22.45 -15.49 -2.54
C LYS A 217 22.37 -16.63 -3.54
N PRO A 218 23.36 -16.81 -4.43
CA PRO A 218 23.46 -18.05 -5.21
C PRO A 218 23.59 -19.27 -4.28
N PHE A 219 23.16 -20.45 -4.75
CA PHE A 219 23.32 -21.70 -3.99
C PHE A 219 24.79 -22.07 -3.68
N SER A 220 25.74 -21.55 -4.48
CA SER A 220 27.17 -21.73 -4.25
C SER A 220 27.72 -20.95 -3.05
N GLN A 221 26.97 -20.00 -2.49
CA GLN A 221 27.39 -19.19 -1.35
C GLN A 221 26.59 -19.57 -0.10
N PRO A 222 27.23 -19.91 1.03
CA PRO A 222 26.51 -20.31 2.23
C PRO A 222 25.80 -19.11 2.90
N CYS A 223 24.60 -19.36 3.41
CA CYS A 223 23.93 -18.53 4.41
C CYS A 223 22.96 -19.37 5.25
N LYS A 224 22.53 -18.83 6.39
CA LYS A 224 21.46 -19.45 7.18
C LYS A 224 20.12 -19.19 6.49
N ALA A 225 19.33 -20.24 6.26
CA ALA A 225 18.04 -20.13 5.60
C ALA A 225 17.06 -19.27 6.41
N SER A 226 16.22 -18.49 5.72
CA SER A 226 15.20 -17.69 6.40
C SER A 226 14.17 -18.59 7.09
N VAL A 227 13.70 -18.11 8.25
CA VAL A 227 12.60 -18.70 9.02
C VAL A 227 11.31 -17.87 8.89
N TYR A 228 11.36 -16.79 8.11
CA TYR A 228 10.25 -15.87 7.89
C TYR A 228 9.46 -16.20 6.64
#